data_AF-A0A1H7B0B5-F1
#
_entry.id   AF-A0A1H7B0B5-F1
#
_cell.length_a   1.000
_cell.length_b   1.000
_cell.length_c   1.000
_cell.angle_alpha   90.00
_cell.angle_beta   90.00
_cell.angle_gamma   90.00
#
_symmetry.space_group_name_H-M   'P 1'
#
loop_
_entity.id
_entity.type
_entity.pdbx_description
1 polymer ?
#
loop_
_entity_poly.entity_id
_entity_poly.type
_entity_poly.pdbx_seq_one_letter_code
_entity_poly.pdbx_strand_id
1 'polypeptide(L)'
;MSLTPRLRMFAGPNGSGKSTIKEVIPPQLLGIYINPDEIEKGLRQSGYLDFSDFAVQAADSEVMAHLRSSSTTVAFLKRDEPAWPRPDEPFASMTRQ
;
A
#
# COMPACT_ATOMS: atom_id res chain seq x y z
N MET A 1 31.17 -10.33 3.50
CA MET A 1 29.94 -9.65 3.03
C MET A 1 29.13 -9.28 4.26
N SER A 2 28.66 -8.03 4.37
CA SER A 2 27.80 -7.63 5.50
C SER A 2 26.41 -8.27 5.35
N LEU A 3 25.87 -8.79 6.46
CA LEU A 3 24.51 -9.34 6.55
C LEU A 3 23.44 -8.24 6.71
N THR A 4 23.83 -6.97 6.75
CA THR A 4 22.88 -5.86 6.92
C THR A 4 22.03 -5.70 5.65
N PRO A 5 20.68 -5.72 5.75
CA PRO A 5 19.80 -5.46 4.62
C PRO A 5 20.08 -4.10 3.97
N ARG A 6 19.95 -4.02 2.65
CA ARG A 6 20.15 -2.77 1.89
C ARG A 6 18.81 -2.20 1.44
N LEU A 7 18.48 -0.99 1.92
CA LEU A 7 17.38 -0.21 1.38
C LEU A 7 17.80 0.44 0.05
N ARG A 8 16.94 0.35 -0.97
CA ARG A 8 17.12 1.01 -2.26
C ARG A 8 15.88 1.85 -2.54
N MET A 9 16.06 3.14 -2.76
CA MET A 9 14.96 4.08 -3.02
C MET A 9 15.12 4.66 -4.43
N PHE A 10 14.06 4.55 -5.23
CA PHE A 10 13.96 5.18 -6.54
C PHE A 10 13.03 6.40 -6.43
N ALA A 11 13.59 7.61 -6.56
CA ALA A 11 12.86 8.87 -6.42
C ALA A 11 13.15 9.81 -7.60
N GLY A 12 12.25 10.76 -7.87
CA GLY A 12 12.33 11.68 -9.03
C GLY A 12 10.96 12.21 -9.46
N PRO A 13 10.90 13.23 -10.35
CA PRO A 13 9.64 13.84 -10.81
C PRO A 13 8.80 12.90 -11.68
N ASN A 14 7.52 13.24 -11.90
CA ASN A 14 6.65 12.48 -12.81
C ASN A 14 7.27 12.42 -14.22
N GLY A 15 7.15 11.27 -14.88
CA GLY A 15 7.75 11.03 -16.21
C GLY A 15 9.24 10.66 -16.21
N SER A 16 9.91 10.58 -15.05
CA SER A 16 11.33 10.21 -14.98
C SER A 16 11.65 8.71 -15.18
N GLY A 17 10.65 7.88 -15.53
CA GLY A 17 10.84 6.45 -15.78
C GLY A 17 10.95 5.53 -14.55
N LYS A 18 10.65 6.01 -13.34
CA LYS A 18 10.73 5.19 -12.10
C LYS A 18 9.90 3.91 -12.16
N SER A 19 8.69 3.99 -12.69
CA SER A 19 7.81 2.82 -12.81
C SER A 19 8.37 1.80 -13.80
N THR A 20 9.10 2.24 -14.83
CA THR A 20 9.78 1.38 -15.80
C THR A 20 10.98 0.67 -15.19
N ILE A 21 11.65 1.29 -14.22
CA ILE A 21 12.79 0.68 -13.53
C ILE A 21 12.39 -0.64 -12.84
N LYS A 22 11.16 -0.75 -12.33
CA LYS A 22 10.63 -1.99 -11.73
C LYS A 22 10.69 -3.16 -12.72
N GLU A 23 10.40 -2.93 -14.00
CA GLU A 23 10.29 -3.97 -15.03
C GLU A 23 11.66 -4.45 -15.53
N VAL A 24 12.69 -3.61 -15.39
CA VAL A 24 14.04 -3.92 -15.88
C VAL A 24 14.98 -4.43 -14.78
N ILE A 25 14.61 -4.28 -13.49
CA ILE A 25 15.41 -4.82 -12.40
C ILE A 25 15.23 -6.35 -12.35
N PRO A 26 16.34 -7.12 -12.40
CA PRO A 26 16.28 -8.56 -12.21
C PRO A 26 15.59 -8.92 -10.86
N PRO A 27 14.67 -9.89 -10.82
CA PRO A 27 13.94 -10.26 -9.60
C PRO A 27 14.85 -10.56 -8.40
N GLN A 28 16.06 -11.10 -8.67
CA GLN A 28 17.05 -11.42 -7.65
C GLN A 28 17.61 -10.18 -6.92
N LEU A 29 17.47 -9.00 -7.53
CA LEU A 29 17.96 -7.73 -6.99
C LEU A 29 16.86 -6.87 -6.36
N LEU A 30 15.59 -7.15 -6.68
CA LEU A 30 14.44 -6.37 -6.24
C LEU A 30 14.17 -6.54 -4.74
N GLY A 31 14.23 -7.79 -4.24
CA GLY A 31 13.84 -8.10 -2.86
C GLY A 31 12.37 -7.76 -2.59
N ILE A 32 12.07 -7.25 -1.39
CA ILE A 32 10.74 -6.72 -1.07
C ILE A 32 10.56 -5.36 -1.74
N TYR A 33 9.59 -5.27 -2.64
CA TYR A 33 9.24 -4.05 -3.37
C TYR A 33 8.04 -3.37 -2.72
N ILE A 34 8.20 -2.10 -2.36
CA ILE A 34 7.13 -1.29 -1.77
C ILE A 34 6.89 -0.09 -2.68
N ASN A 35 5.66 0.03 -3.18
CA ASN A 35 5.19 1.21 -3.89
C ASN A 35 3.81 1.60 -3.35
N PRO A 36 3.64 2.81 -2.77
CA PRO A 36 2.36 3.29 -2.27
C PRO A 36 1.23 3.24 -3.31
N ASP A 37 1.51 3.59 -4.56
CA ASP A 37 0.49 3.62 -5.63
C ASP A 37 -0.04 2.21 -5.94
N GLU A 38 0.84 1.20 -5.95
CA GLU A 38 0.46 -0.20 -6.18
C GLU A 38 -0.29 -0.77 -4.97
N ILE A 39 0.12 -0.41 -3.76
CA ILE A 39 -0.57 -0.79 -2.52
C ILE A 39 -1.98 -0.20 -2.51
N GLU A 40 -2.14 1.08 -2.84
CA GLU A 40 -3.44 1.73 -2.94
C GLU A 40 -4.32 1.06 -4.01
N LYS A 41 -3.76 0.80 -5.19
CA LYS A 41 -4.49 0.10 -6.27
C LYS A 41 -4.94 -1.29 -5.83
N GLY A 42 -4.07 -2.06 -5.19
CA GLY A 42 -4.40 -3.39 -4.67
C GLY A 42 -5.48 -3.35 -3.59
N LEU A 43 -5.39 -2.39 -2.66
CA LEU A 43 -6.41 -2.14 -1.64
C LEU A 43 -7.76 -1.77 -2.26
N ARG A 44 -7.79 -0.92 -3.29
CA ARG A 44 -9.02 -0.56 -4.00
C ARG A 44 -9.67 -1.75 -4.70
N GLN A 45 -8.88 -2.74 -5.12
CA GLN A 45 -9.38 -3.91 -5.84
C GLN A 45 -9.81 -5.04 -4.91
N SER A 46 -9.08 -5.26 -3.82
CA SER A 46 -9.26 -6.42 -2.94
C SER A 46 -9.96 -6.08 -1.62
N GLY A 47 -9.90 -4.82 -1.18
CA GLY A 47 -10.39 -4.37 0.12
C GLY A 47 -9.46 -4.72 1.29
N TYR A 48 -8.31 -5.35 1.05
CA TYR A 48 -7.35 -5.73 2.09
C TYR A 48 -5.90 -5.56 1.61
N LEU A 49 -4.97 -5.62 2.56
CA LEU A 49 -3.53 -5.71 2.30
C LEU A 49 -3.03 -6.98 2.97
N ASP A 50 -2.46 -7.89 2.19
CA ASP A 50 -1.82 -9.09 2.72
C ASP A 50 -0.36 -8.75 3.10
N PHE A 51 -0.02 -8.86 4.38
CA PHE A 51 1.34 -8.59 4.86
C PHE A 51 2.36 -9.65 4.41
N SER A 52 1.91 -10.84 4.03
CA SER A 52 2.79 -11.91 3.57
C SER A 52 3.48 -11.56 2.25
N ASP A 53 2.85 -10.72 1.41
CA ASP A 53 3.45 -10.15 0.19
C ASP A 53 4.73 -9.33 0.47
N PHE A 54 4.87 -8.84 1.70
CA PHE A 54 6.01 -8.04 2.17
C PHE A 54 6.95 -8.82 3.09
N ALA A 55 6.78 -10.14 3.20
CA ALA A 55 7.48 -11.00 4.14
C ALA A 55 7.32 -10.54 5.61
N VAL A 56 6.16 -9.97 5.93
CA VAL A 56 5.81 -9.55 7.30
C VAL A 56 4.82 -10.56 7.88
N GLN A 57 5.17 -11.11 9.04
CA GLN A 57 4.27 -11.90 9.87
C GLN A 57 4.01 -11.10 11.14
N ALA A 58 2.77 -10.65 11.31
CA ALA A 58 2.35 -9.86 12.46
C ALA A 58 1.00 -10.38 12.97
N ALA A 59 0.82 -10.34 14.29
CA ALA A 59 -0.48 -10.61 14.88
C ALA A 59 -1.40 -9.39 14.72
N ASP A 60 -2.70 -9.62 14.52
CA ASP A 60 -3.70 -8.55 14.41
C ASP A 60 -3.61 -7.54 15.57
N SER A 61 -3.36 -8.02 16.79
CA SER A 61 -3.22 -7.19 17.98
C SER A 61 -2.03 -6.24 17.89
N GLU A 62 -0.90 -6.68 17.34
CA GLU A 62 0.32 -5.89 17.16
C GLU A 62 0.09 -4.80 16.12
N VAL A 63 -0.48 -5.16 14.97
CA VAL A 63 -0.81 -4.23 13.89
C VAL A 63 -1.79 -3.16 14.40
N MET A 64 -2.86 -3.58 15.08
CA MET A 64 -3.88 -2.65 15.58
C MET A 64 -3.35 -1.76 16.71
N ALA A 65 -2.48 -2.26 17.58
CA ALA A 65 -1.82 -1.45 18.59
C ALA A 65 -0.93 -0.38 17.93
N HIS A 66 -0.14 -0.77 16.93
CA HIS A 66 0.72 0.15 16.20
C HIS A 66 -0.08 1.25 15.51
N LEU A 67 -1.12 0.89 14.76
CA LEU A 67 -1.99 1.84 14.05
C LEU A 67 -2.68 2.84 15.00
N ARG A 68 -3.10 2.40 16.19
CA ARG A 68 -3.72 3.28 17.21
C ARG A 68 -2.72 4.23 17.87
N SER A 69 -1.46 3.82 17.98
CA SER A 69 -0.40 4.61 18.59
C SER A 69 0.29 5.59 17.63
N SER A 70 0.18 5.34 16.32
CA SER A 70 0.81 6.17 15.30
C SER A 70 0.11 7.52 15.17
N SER A 71 0.89 8.60 15.16
CA SER A 71 0.42 9.97 14.88
C SER A 71 0.10 10.21 13.42
N THR A 72 0.34 9.21 12.56
CA THR A 72 -0.09 9.25 11.16
C THR A 72 -1.61 9.14 11.19
N THR A 73 -2.30 10.27 11.13
CA THR A 73 -3.76 10.31 10.92
C THR A 73 -4.05 9.60 9.61
N VAL A 74 -4.36 8.32 9.70
CA VAL A 74 -5.00 7.65 8.59
C VAL A 74 -6.40 8.22 8.57
N ALA A 75 -6.76 8.90 7.48
CA ALA A 75 -8.10 9.40 7.21
C ALA A 75 -9.12 8.25 7.03
N PHE A 76 -8.97 7.14 7.77
CA PHE A 76 -9.88 6.00 7.81
C PHE A 76 -11.12 6.24 8.67
N LEU A 77 -11.31 7.46 9.19
CA LEU A 77 -12.58 7.89 9.77
C LEU A 77 -12.96 9.29 9.28
N LYS A 78 -13.15 9.47 7.97
CA LYS A 78 -14.25 10.35 7.56
C LYS A 78 -15.53 9.64 8.02
N ARG A 79 -15.99 9.95 9.23
CA ARG A 79 -17.17 9.35 9.89
C ARG A 79 -18.47 9.48 9.10
N ASP A 80 -18.47 10.24 7.99
CA ASP A 80 -19.66 10.60 7.23
C ASP A 80 -19.64 10.14 5.76
N GLU A 81 -18.62 9.38 5.32
CA GLU A 81 -18.66 8.72 4.00
C GLU A 81 -19.23 7.30 4.17
N PRO A 82 -20.11 6.83 3.27
CA PRO A 82 -20.66 5.48 3.36
C PRO A 82 -19.52 4.46 3.38
N ALA A 83 -19.69 3.41 4.18
CA ALA A 83 -18.77 2.29 4.25
C ALA A 83 -18.35 1.88 2.83
N TRP A 84 -17.06 1.60 2.64
CA TRP A 84 -16.50 1.18 1.35
C TRP A 84 -17.41 0.13 0.72
N PRO A 85 -17.91 0.35 -0.52
CA PRO A 85 -18.90 -0.54 -1.12
C PRO A 85 -18.31 -1.94 -1.22
N ARG A 86 -19.13 -2.94 -0.91
CA ARG A 86 -18.72 -4.32 -1.09
C ARG A 86 -18.45 -4.55 -2.60
N PRO A 87 -17.58 -5.51 -2.97
CA PRO A 87 -17.27 -5.77 -4.37
C PRO A 87 -18.49 -6.03 -5.27
N ASP A 88 -19.63 -6.40 -4.67
CA ASP A 88 -20.91 -6.67 -5.30
C ASP A 88 -21.89 -5.47 -5.31
N GLU A 89 -21.55 -4.32 -4.71
CA GLU A 89 -22.39 -3.12 -4.73
C GLU A 89 -21.99 -2.13 -5.83
N PRO A 90 -22.93 -1.66 -6.68
CA PRO A 90 -22.65 -0.61 -7.65
C PRO A 90 -22.36 0.71 -6.92
N PHE A 91 -21.26 1.37 -7.29
CA PHE A 91 -20.92 2.70 -6.79
C PHE A 91 -22.10 3.65 -7.04
N ALA A 92 -22.82 4.00 -5.97
CA ALA A 92 -23.91 4.95 -6.04
C ALA A 92 -23.38 6.22 -6.69
N SER A 93 -24.05 6.64 -7.77
CA SER A 93 -23.73 7.79 -8.59
C SER A 93 -23.52 9.02 -7.70
N MET A 94 -22.27 9.44 -7.56
CA MET A 94 -21.89 10.68 -6.91
C MET A 94 -22.36 11.85 -7.80
N THR A 95 -23.62 12.24 -7.63
CA THR A 95 -24.17 13.46 -8.23
C THR A 95 -23.41 14.64 -7.63
N ARG A 96 -22.50 15.22 -8.42
CA ARG A 96 -21.93 16.54 -8.11
C ARG A 96 -23.09 17.55 -8.09
N GLN A 97 -23.30 18.18 -6.93
CA GLN A 97 -23.74 19.57 -6.90
C GLN A 97 -22.50 20.45 -6.77
#